data_AF-A0A0F2LCY6-F1
#
_entry.id   AF-A0A0F2LCY6-F1
#
_cell.length_a   1.000
_cell.length_b   1.000
_cell.length_c   1.000
_cell.angle_alpha   90.00
_cell.angle_beta   90.00
_cell.angle_gamma   90.00
#
_symmetry.space_group_name_H-M   'P 1'
#
loop_
_entity.id
_entity.type
_entity.pdbx_description
1 polymer ?
#
loop_
_entity_poly.entity_id
_entity_poly.type
_entity_poly.pdbx_seq_one_letter_code
_entity_poly.pdbx_strand_id
1 'polypeptide(L)'
;MELELVEARYQRAVFEGAEEVLISDFELRYGARWRELYEASEGAGEEDAKRAEGAAEGLEALVKRRIDDFGLAAAYAKYARELAVEEELRLGLELLGVGPLERLLAWGLAMHFRDDVVAAPPYLARLLIELAERAPPASIDVAAELEALDRPLLALLEASLAEDVDWGSYELVHGPPPQRRIKLGKLAVYDPGVGLVVNPLTAPDAVLAELLSLKERLARAAYARLGLHGEYEFDERARCGTAYLSVDGTAEGSAEIYICPWFAPPRGLMRRGRTNKAFVVLGPEPAGFARQRYLFVFLTEEGARVVYPDKTKPIDEHIVDLLYRSGLGVEET
;
A
#
# COMPACT_ATOMS: atom_id res chain seq x y z
N MET A 1 23.51 35.57 4.25
CA MET A 1 24.83 35.07 4.66
C MET A 1 24.81 34.43 6.05
N GLU A 2 24.54 35.17 7.15
CA GLU A 2 24.59 34.55 8.49
C GLU A 2 23.58 33.40 8.67
N LEU A 3 22.32 33.57 8.24
CA LEU A 3 21.29 32.53 8.37
C LEU A 3 21.50 31.32 7.45
N GLU A 4 22.02 31.53 6.24
CA GLU A 4 22.32 30.42 5.31
C GLU A 4 23.47 29.56 5.84
N LEU A 5 24.45 30.18 6.51
CA LEU A 5 25.53 29.45 7.16
C LEU A 5 25.02 28.67 8.37
N VAL A 6 24.09 29.23 9.16
CA VAL A 6 23.43 28.51 10.26
C VAL A 6 22.67 27.30 9.73
N GLU A 7 21.91 27.45 8.65
CA GLU A 7 21.20 26.35 7.98
C GLU A 7 22.15 25.28 7.41
N ALA A 8 23.24 25.70 6.76
CA ALA A 8 24.24 24.79 6.20
C ALA A 8 24.96 23.99 7.30
N ARG A 9 25.33 24.65 8.39
CA ARG A 9 25.93 23.99 9.56
C ARG A 9 24.95 23.05 10.25
N TYR A 10 23.68 23.45 10.38
CA TYR A 10 22.63 22.54 10.86
C TYR A 10 22.56 21.28 10.00
N GLN A 11 22.44 21.45 8.69
CA GLN A 11 22.31 20.33 7.75
C GLN A 11 23.49 19.37 7.84
N ARG A 12 24.70 19.90 7.88
CA ARG A 12 25.92 19.08 8.03
C ARG A 12 26.01 18.41 9.40
N ALA A 13 25.51 19.03 10.46
CA ALA A 13 25.55 18.48 11.82
C ALA A 13 24.60 17.29 12.02
N VAL A 14 23.44 17.28 11.33
CA VAL A 14 22.40 16.25 11.53
C VAL A 14 22.41 15.15 10.47
N PHE A 15 23.15 15.33 9.37
CA PHE A 15 23.22 14.36 8.29
C PHE A 15 24.19 13.21 8.62
N GLU A 16 23.70 11.98 8.52
CA GLU A 16 24.44 10.74 8.80
C GLU A 16 24.48 9.84 7.55
N GLY A 17 25.16 10.28 6.49
CA GLY A 17 25.23 9.56 5.22
C GLY A 17 26.46 9.84 4.38
N ALA A 18 26.40 9.43 3.11
CA ALA A 18 27.42 9.63 2.09
C ALA A 18 27.60 11.12 1.74
N GLU A 19 28.85 11.55 1.62
CA GLU A 19 29.21 12.95 1.37
C GLU A 19 28.60 13.46 0.05
N GLU A 20 28.46 12.59 -0.94
CA GLU A 20 27.91 12.91 -2.26
C GLU A 20 26.44 13.38 -2.18
N VAL A 21 25.64 12.78 -1.30
CA VAL A 21 24.23 13.17 -1.08
C VAL A 21 24.18 14.55 -0.44
N LEU A 22 25.01 14.80 0.58
CA LEU A 22 25.11 16.10 1.23
C LEU A 22 25.55 17.20 0.26
N ILE A 23 26.56 16.91 -0.58
CA ILE A 23 27.02 17.85 -1.62
C ILE A 23 25.88 18.16 -2.59
N SER A 24 25.17 17.14 -3.08
CA SER A 24 24.03 17.33 -3.99
C SER A 24 22.95 18.23 -3.37
N ASP A 25 22.61 18.02 -2.10
CA ASP A 25 21.66 18.88 -1.38
C ASP A 25 22.16 20.33 -1.29
N PHE A 26 23.45 20.54 -1.02
CA PHE A 26 24.05 21.87 -0.96
C PHE A 26 24.00 22.56 -2.33
N GLU A 27 24.37 21.86 -3.40
CA GLU A 27 24.32 22.37 -4.78
C GLU A 27 22.92 22.86 -5.13
N LEU A 28 21.93 22.04 -4.80
CA LEU A 28 20.53 22.27 -5.09
C LEU A 28 19.91 23.39 -4.23
N ARG A 29 20.27 23.49 -2.94
CA ARG A 29 19.75 24.50 -2.00
C ARG A 29 20.39 25.87 -2.14
N TYR A 30 21.70 25.92 -2.33
CA TYR A 30 22.47 27.17 -2.27
C TYR A 30 22.95 27.67 -3.63
N GLY A 31 22.77 26.88 -4.70
CA GLY A 31 23.13 27.26 -6.06
C GLY A 31 24.59 27.72 -6.16
N ALA A 32 24.86 28.86 -6.78
CA ALA A 32 26.22 29.34 -7.00
C ALA A 32 27.10 29.48 -5.74
N ARG A 33 26.51 29.56 -4.55
CA ARG A 33 27.23 29.72 -3.26
C ARG A 33 27.43 28.41 -2.51
N TRP A 34 27.04 27.27 -3.08
CA TRP A 34 27.10 25.99 -2.40
C TRP A 34 28.50 25.64 -1.87
N ARG A 35 29.56 25.86 -2.67
CA ARG A 35 30.96 25.55 -2.27
C ARG A 35 31.40 26.36 -1.06
N GLU A 36 31.14 27.67 -1.10
CA GLU A 36 31.46 28.60 -0.02
C GLU A 36 30.80 28.17 1.29
N LEU A 37 29.50 27.82 1.24
CA LEU A 37 28.75 27.40 2.42
C LEU A 37 29.13 26.00 2.88
N TYR A 38 29.44 25.08 1.96
CA TYR A 38 29.90 23.74 2.27
C TYR A 38 31.22 23.79 3.05
N GLU A 39 32.21 24.50 2.54
CA GLU A 39 33.51 24.70 3.19
C GLU A 39 33.35 25.44 4.53
N ALA A 40 32.57 26.53 4.58
CA ALA A 40 32.35 27.28 5.82
C ALA A 40 31.55 26.48 6.88
N SER A 41 30.84 25.44 6.47
CA SER A 41 30.11 24.55 7.38
C SER A 41 30.98 23.48 8.04
N GLU A 42 32.27 23.37 7.68
CA GLU A 42 33.17 22.38 8.28
C GLU A 42 33.21 22.44 9.81
N GLY A 43 33.36 21.27 10.42
CA GLY A 43 33.34 21.11 11.88
C GLY A 43 31.98 21.42 12.51
N ALA A 44 30.88 21.32 11.76
CA ALA A 44 29.53 21.40 12.31
C ALA A 44 29.26 20.24 13.29
N GLY A 45 28.54 20.52 14.37
CA GLY A 45 28.19 19.52 15.38
C GLY A 45 26.93 19.88 16.17
N GLU A 46 26.71 19.21 17.29
CA GLU A 46 25.46 19.32 18.07
C GLU A 46 25.11 20.76 18.50
N GLU A 47 26.11 21.60 18.81
CA GLU A 47 25.88 23.00 19.16
C GLU A 47 25.32 23.83 18.00
N ASP A 48 25.62 23.46 16.75
CA ASP A 48 25.01 24.09 15.58
C ASP A 48 23.53 23.71 15.42
N ALA A 49 23.15 22.50 15.85
CA ALA A 49 21.75 22.10 15.91
C ALA A 49 20.96 22.98 16.90
N LYS A 50 21.50 23.18 18.10
CA LYS A 50 20.90 24.08 19.12
C LYS A 50 20.87 25.53 18.64
N ARG A 51 21.92 25.98 17.94
CA ARG A 51 21.96 27.33 17.38
C ARG A 51 20.88 27.55 16.33
N ALA A 52 20.60 26.54 15.50
CA ALA A 52 19.53 26.61 14.50
C ALA A 52 18.14 26.71 15.17
N GLU A 53 17.89 25.95 16.24
CA GLU A 53 16.66 26.07 17.03
C GLU A 53 16.50 27.48 17.62
N GLY A 54 17.57 28.05 18.17
CA GLY A 54 17.59 29.43 18.67
C GLY A 54 17.39 30.50 17.57
N ALA A 55 17.62 30.14 16.30
CA ALA A 55 17.45 31.00 15.13
C ALA A 55 16.20 30.64 14.28
N ALA A 56 15.29 29.82 14.81
CA ALA A 56 14.16 29.25 14.07
C ALA A 56 13.36 30.30 13.29
N GLU A 57 12.97 31.42 13.90
CA GLU A 57 12.20 32.47 13.20
C GLU A 57 12.93 33.03 11.97
N GLY A 58 14.26 33.20 12.07
CA GLY A 58 15.10 33.66 10.97
C GLY A 58 15.22 32.63 9.86
N LEU A 59 15.39 31.35 10.23
CA LEU A 59 15.45 30.23 9.29
C LEU A 59 14.11 30.00 8.58
N GLU A 60 12.98 30.11 9.30
CA GLU A 60 11.66 30.06 8.70
C GLU A 60 11.45 31.18 7.67
N ALA A 61 11.87 32.41 8.00
CA ALA A 61 11.81 33.53 7.05
C ALA A 61 12.76 33.33 5.85
N LEU A 62 13.88 32.63 6.02
CA LEU A 62 14.77 32.25 4.93
C LEU A 62 14.09 31.24 4.00
N VAL A 63 13.60 30.12 4.53
CA VAL A 63 12.89 29.08 3.75
C VAL A 63 11.67 29.68 3.04
N LYS A 64 10.85 30.47 3.75
CA LYS A 64 9.65 31.11 3.20
C LYS A 64 9.96 32.05 2.01
N ARG A 65 11.14 32.67 1.97
CA ARG A 65 11.58 33.49 0.84
C ARG A 65 12.01 32.67 -0.37
N ARG A 66 12.44 31.43 -0.18
CA ARG A 66 12.82 30.51 -1.28
C ARG A 66 11.62 29.83 -1.92
N ILE A 67 10.52 29.63 -1.17
CA ILE A 67 9.29 29.03 -1.70
C ILE A 67 8.72 29.91 -2.81
N ASP A 68 8.72 29.39 -4.03
CA ASP A 68 8.13 30.03 -5.22
C ASP A 68 6.82 29.35 -5.66
N ASP A 69 6.46 28.21 -5.07
CA ASP A 69 5.19 27.50 -5.26
C ASP A 69 4.59 27.09 -3.91
N PHE A 70 3.69 27.96 -3.41
CA PHE A 70 2.99 27.75 -2.15
C PHE A 70 2.02 26.57 -2.19
N GLY A 71 1.54 26.17 -3.37
CA GLY A 71 0.63 25.03 -3.51
C GLY A 71 1.33 23.72 -3.17
N LEU A 72 2.51 23.50 -3.76
CA LEU A 72 3.37 22.36 -3.43
C LEU A 72 3.80 22.38 -1.95
N ALA A 73 4.29 23.53 -1.45
CA ALA A 73 4.72 23.64 -0.05
C ALA A 73 3.58 23.32 0.94
N ALA A 74 2.37 23.81 0.67
CA ALA A 74 1.19 23.54 1.50
C ALA A 74 0.76 22.06 1.41
N ALA A 75 0.74 21.47 0.21
CA ALA A 75 0.40 20.06 0.02
C ALA A 75 1.39 19.14 0.73
N TYR A 76 2.70 19.40 0.63
CA TYR A 76 3.72 18.68 1.38
C TYR A 76 3.47 18.79 2.89
N ALA A 77 3.33 20.01 3.40
CA ALA A 77 3.17 20.26 4.83
C ALA A 77 1.91 19.61 5.43
N LYS A 78 0.81 19.53 4.67
CA LYS A 78 -0.44 18.95 5.14
C LYS A 78 -0.51 17.43 4.99
N TYR A 79 -0.04 16.91 3.86
CA TYR A 79 -0.35 15.54 3.46
C TYR A 79 0.89 14.63 3.45
N ALA A 80 2.02 15.09 2.93
CA ALA A 80 3.17 14.21 2.65
C ALA A 80 4.31 14.28 3.66
N ARG A 81 4.29 15.21 4.63
CA ARG A 81 5.41 15.42 5.56
C ARG A 81 5.78 14.20 6.42
N GLU A 82 4.86 13.27 6.61
CA GLU A 82 5.06 12.06 7.43
C GLU A 82 5.78 10.94 6.63
N LEU A 83 5.94 11.09 5.31
CA LEU A 83 6.73 10.19 4.49
C LEU A 83 8.21 10.53 4.64
N ALA A 84 8.96 9.63 5.28
CA ALA A 84 10.36 9.85 5.62
C ALA A 84 11.34 9.20 4.64
N VAL A 85 10.93 8.17 3.89
CA VAL A 85 11.78 7.54 2.88
C VAL A 85 11.69 8.35 1.58
N GLU A 86 12.83 8.70 0.99
CA GLU A 86 12.92 9.60 -0.16
C GLU A 86 12.04 9.14 -1.33
N GLU A 87 12.13 7.86 -1.70
CA GLU A 87 11.32 7.30 -2.80
C GLU A 87 9.83 7.22 -2.45
N GLU A 88 9.48 6.93 -1.20
CA GLU A 88 8.07 6.97 -0.76
C GLU A 88 7.51 8.40 -0.87
N LEU A 89 8.27 9.40 -0.42
CA LEU A 89 7.89 10.80 -0.53
C LEU A 89 7.77 11.24 -1.99
N ARG A 90 8.70 10.85 -2.86
CA ARG A 90 8.63 11.12 -4.31
C ARG A 90 7.36 10.54 -4.93
N LEU A 91 7.04 9.28 -4.62
CA LEU A 91 5.81 8.63 -5.08
C LEU A 91 4.55 9.28 -4.48
N GLY A 92 4.59 9.68 -3.21
CA GLY A 92 3.52 10.40 -2.52
C GLY A 92 3.23 11.76 -3.15
N LEU A 93 4.26 12.54 -3.49
CA LEU A 93 4.11 13.82 -4.19
C LEU A 93 3.53 13.62 -5.60
N GLU A 94 3.94 12.58 -6.32
CA GLU A 94 3.35 12.24 -7.61
C GLU A 94 1.86 11.87 -7.49
N LEU A 95 1.50 11.11 -6.45
CA LEU A 95 0.11 10.73 -6.15
C LEU A 95 -0.76 11.94 -5.81
N LEU A 96 -0.18 12.93 -5.11
CA LEU A 96 -0.81 14.23 -4.90
C LEU A 96 -0.90 15.08 -6.17
N GLY A 97 -0.20 14.70 -7.24
CA GLY A 97 -0.11 15.47 -8.47
C GLY A 97 0.64 16.80 -8.28
N VAL A 98 1.55 16.85 -7.30
CA VAL A 98 2.35 18.04 -6.98
C VAL A 98 3.79 17.85 -7.45
N GLY A 99 4.51 18.97 -7.54
CA GLY A 99 5.85 19.01 -8.12
C GLY A 99 6.92 18.15 -7.42
N PRO A 100 8.14 18.15 -7.97
CA PRO A 100 9.19 17.21 -7.59
C PRO A 100 9.75 17.47 -6.18
N LEU A 101 10.23 16.41 -5.51
CA LEU A 101 10.87 16.46 -4.19
C LEU A 101 12.05 17.44 -4.16
N GLU A 102 12.79 17.50 -5.25
CA GLU A 102 13.94 18.37 -5.48
C GLU A 102 13.59 19.84 -5.24
N ARG A 103 12.34 20.28 -5.46
CA ARG A 103 11.94 21.66 -5.10
C ARG A 103 11.84 21.86 -3.59
N LEU A 104 11.34 20.88 -2.86
CA LEU A 104 11.25 20.94 -1.39
C LEU A 104 12.65 21.00 -0.75
N LEU A 105 13.58 20.20 -1.28
CA LEU A 105 14.99 20.20 -0.87
C LEU A 105 15.66 21.55 -1.15
N ALA A 106 15.37 22.14 -2.32
CA ALA A 106 15.94 23.41 -2.77
C ALA A 106 15.46 24.59 -1.91
N TRP A 107 14.19 24.59 -1.51
CA TRP A 107 13.68 25.59 -0.59
C TRP A 107 14.21 25.42 0.84
N GLY A 108 14.66 24.22 1.20
CA GLY A 108 15.00 23.85 2.58
C GLY A 108 13.78 23.46 3.41
N LEU A 109 12.65 23.14 2.77
CA LEU A 109 11.43 22.67 3.44
C LEU A 109 11.52 21.19 3.83
N ALA A 110 12.32 20.43 3.09
CA ALA A 110 12.75 19.07 3.40
C ALA A 110 14.28 18.98 3.29
N MET A 111 14.90 18.00 3.92
CA MET A 111 16.34 17.72 3.81
C MET A 111 16.66 16.26 4.09
N HIS A 112 17.78 15.78 3.56
CA HIS A 112 18.30 14.46 3.93
C HIS A 112 18.87 14.47 5.35
N PHE A 113 18.47 13.47 6.14
CA PHE A 113 19.10 13.11 7.43
C PHE A 113 20.00 11.87 7.27
N ARG A 114 19.74 11.04 6.25
CA ARG A 114 20.58 9.93 5.77
C ARG A 114 20.41 9.82 4.26
N ASP A 115 21.12 8.89 3.63
CA ASP A 115 21.14 8.71 2.17
C ASP A 115 19.74 8.58 1.55
N ASP A 116 18.80 7.93 2.23
CA ASP A 116 17.44 7.66 1.76
C ASP A 116 16.35 8.21 2.68
N VAL A 117 16.73 8.95 3.73
CA VAL A 117 15.80 9.50 4.73
C VAL A 117 15.69 11.01 4.57
N VAL A 118 14.53 11.48 4.16
CA VAL A 118 14.20 12.89 3.97
C VAL A 118 13.08 13.31 4.92
N ALA A 119 13.28 14.40 5.65
CA ALA A 119 12.25 14.96 6.51
C ALA A 119 12.34 16.49 6.59
N ALA A 120 11.30 17.11 7.12
CA ALA A 120 11.32 18.54 7.39
C ALA A 120 12.20 18.83 8.63
N PRO A 121 13.08 19.84 8.58
CA PRO A 121 13.83 20.28 9.75
C PRO A 121 12.92 20.70 10.92
N PRO A 122 13.22 20.31 12.18
CA PRO A 122 12.39 20.63 13.35
C PRO A 122 12.18 22.14 13.57
N TYR A 123 13.16 22.98 13.22
CA TYR A 123 13.05 24.44 13.34
C TYR A 123 11.98 25.06 12.42
N LEU A 124 11.39 24.29 11.50
CA LEU A 124 10.31 24.73 10.61
C LEU A 124 8.90 24.38 11.11
N ALA A 125 8.75 23.81 12.30
CA ALA A 125 7.46 23.33 12.80
C ALA A 125 6.33 24.36 12.67
N ARG A 126 6.59 25.64 13.01
CA ARG A 126 5.58 26.71 12.93
C ARG A 126 5.24 27.07 11.48
N LEU A 127 6.25 27.14 10.60
CA LEU A 127 6.03 27.37 9.17
C LEU A 127 5.20 26.24 8.53
N LEU A 128 5.47 24.98 8.88
CA LEU A 128 4.72 23.83 8.36
C LEU A 128 3.26 23.86 8.79
N ILE A 129 2.97 24.25 10.04
CA ILE A 129 1.59 24.45 10.52
C ILE A 129 0.91 25.56 9.69
N GLU A 130 1.57 26.71 9.51
CA GLU A 130 1.04 27.82 8.69
C GLU A 130 0.74 27.38 7.25
N LEU A 131 1.63 26.59 6.64
CA LEU A 131 1.46 26.06 5.28
C LEU A 131 0.34 25.04 5.20
N ALA A 132 0.25 24.12 6.16
CA ALA A 132 -0.77 23.08 6.19
C ALA A 132 -2.18 23.66 6.28
N GLU A 133 -2.39 24.73 7.05
CA GLU A 133 -3.67 25.44 7.14
C GLU A 133 -4.12 26.05 5.80
N ARG A 134 -3.17 26.34 4.90
CA ARG A 134 -3.45 26.95 3.59
C ARG A 134 -3.65 25.94 2.47
N ALA A 135 -3.37 24.66 2.71
CA ALA A 135 -3.51 23.64 1.71
C ALA A 135 -5.00 23.43 1.37
N PRO A 136 -5.37 23.47 0.07
CA PRO A 136 -6.75 23.29 -0.34
C PRO A 136 -7.27 21.94 0.18
N PRO A 137 -8.56 21.87 0.57
CA PRO A 137 -9.15 20.58 0.90
C PRO A 137 -9.12 19.69 -0.35
N ALA A 138 -8.46 18.56 -0.23
CA ALA A 138 -8.41 17.50 -1.23
C ALA A 138 -8.82 16.19 -0.57
N SER A 139 -9.55 15.35 -1.32
CA SER A 139 -10.03 14.06 -0.87
C SER A 139 -10.06 13.08 -2.04
N ILE A 140 -10.00 11.79 -1.72
CA ILE A 140 -10.13 10.70 -2.68
C ILE A 140 -11.38 9.92 -2.33
N ASP A 141 -12.22 9.65 -3.33
CA ASP A 141 -13.33 8.72 -3.18
C ASP A 141 -12.77 7.30 -3.27
N VAL A 142 -12.46 6.72 -2.12
CA VAL A 142 -11.79 5.41 -2.04
C VAL A 142 -12.65 4.32 -2.66
N ALA A 143 -13.95 4.32 -2.39
CA ALA A 143 -14.86 3.32 -2.94
C ALA A 143 -14.92 3.38 -4.47
N ALA A 144 -15.06 4.58 -5.05
CA ALA A 144 -15.11 4.74 -6.49
C ALA A 144 -13.80 4.34 -7.18
N GLU A 145 -12.65 4.68 -6.60
CA GLU A 145 -11.35 4.29 -7.15
C GLU A 145 -11.13 2.77 -7.07
N LEU A 146 -11.56 2.12 -5.98
CA LEU A 146 -11.51 0.66 -5.84
C LEU A 146 -12.43 -0.06 -6.84
N GLU A 147 -13.66 0.43 -7.04
CA GLU A 147 -14.60 -0.13 -8.01
C GLU A 147 -14.10 -0.04 -9.46
N ALA A 148 -13.20 0.90 -9.76
CA ALA A 148 -12.58 1.05 -11.06
C ALA A 148 -11.38 0.12 -11.31
N LEU A 149 -10.84 -0.54 -10.27
CA LEU A 149 -9.71 -1.47 -10.40
C LEU A 149 -10.19 -2.86 -10.82
N ASP A 150 -9.34 -3.55 -11.58
CA ASP A 150 -9.56 -4.97 -11.86
C ASP A 150 -9.21 -5.85 -10.65
N ARG A 151 -9.65 -7.11 -10.67
CA ARG A 151 -9.45 -8.04 -9.55
C ARG A 151 -7.98 -8.33 -9.24
N PRO A 152 -7.08 -8.53 -10.22
CA PRO A 152 -5.65 -8.70 -9.93
C PRO A 152 -5.03 -7.50 -9.21
N LEU A 153 -5.40 -6.26 -9.59
CA LEU A 153 -4.93 -5.05 -8.92
C LEU A 153 -5.51 -4.91 -7.51
N LEU A 154 -6.79 -5.27 -7.30
CA LEU A 154 -7.40 -5.34 -5.97
C LEU A 154 -6.72 -6.39 -5.09
N ALA A 155 -6.32 -7.53 -5.66
CA ALA A 155 -5.57 -8.56 -4.96
C ALA A 155 -4.18 -8.07 -4.54
N LEU A 156 -3.45 -7.42 -5.45
CA LEU A 156 -2.15 -6.83 -5.16
C LEU A 156 -2.26 -5.79 -4.04
N LEU A 157 -3.26 -4.91 -4.13
CA LEU A 157 -3.52 -3.88 -3.12
C LEU A 157 -3.79 -4.49 -1.74
N GLU A 158 -4.67 -5.51 -1.65
CA GLU A 158 -4.92 -6.21 -0.38
C GLU A 158 -3.66 -6.88 0.16
N ALA A 159 -2.94 -7.60 -0.71
CA ALA A 159 -1.74 -8.35 -0.37
C ALA A 159 -0.63 -7.44 0.18
N SER A 160 -0.48 -6.25 -0.41
CA SER A 160 0.48 -5.24 0.04
C SER A 160 0.05 -4.53 1.31
N LEU A 161 -1.24 -4.24 1.50
CA LEU A 161 -1.74 -3.54 2.70
C LEU A 161 -1.81 -4.44 3.94
N ALA A 162 -2.14 -5.73 3.78
CA ALA A 162 -2.38 -6.62 4.90
C ALA A 162 -1.11 -7.17 5.57
N GLU A 163 0.04 -7.10 4.88
CA GLU A 163 1.38 -7.53 5.34
C GLU A 163 1.53 -9.00 5.82
N ASP A 164 0.45 -9.79 5.83
CA ASP A 164 0.41 -11.17 6.32
C ASP A 164 0.04 -12.20 5.25
N VAL A 165 0.06 -11.79 3.97
CA VAL A 165 -0.36 -12.60 2.84
C VAL A 165 0.54 -13.83 2.64
N ASP A 166 -0.09 -14.92 2.19
CA ASP A 166 0.61 -16.09 1.67
C ASP A 166 0.93 -15.88 0.19
N TRP A 167 2.12 -15.32 -0.09
CA TRP A 167 2.54 -14.99 -1.46
C TRP A 167 2.57 -16.22 -2.38
N GLY A 168 2.94 -17.40 -1.88
CA GLY A 168 2.91 -18.62 -2.69
C GLY A 168 1.50 -18.96 -3.19
N SER A 169 0.50 -18.86 -2.31
CA SER A 169 -0.90 -19.09 -2.68
C SER A 169 -1.48 -17.96 -3.55
N TYR A 170 -1.09 -16.71 -3.28
CA TYR A 170 -1.43 -15.57 -4.13
C TYR A 170 -0.93 -15.77 -5.57
N GLU A 171 0.34 -16.15 -5.74
CA GLU A 171 1.00 -16.30 -7.04
C GLU A 171 0.40 -17.42 -7.89
N LEU A 172 -0.13 -18.47 -7.26
CA LEU A 172 -0.86 -19.52 -7.98
C LEU A 172 -2.09 -18.97 -8.71
N VAL A 173 -2.74 -17.95 -8.14
CA VAL A 173 -3.96 -17.36 -8.72
C VAL A 173 -3.67 -16.17 -9.63
N HIS A 174 -2.77 -15.28 -9.20
CA HIS A 174 -2.55 -14.00 -9.89
C HIS A 174 -1.22 -13.94 -10.66
N GLY A 175 -0.36 -14.95 -10.53
CA GLY A 175 1.02 -14.90 -10.99
C GLY A 175 1.94 -14.11 -10.05
N PRO A 176 3.23 -14.00 -10.39
CA PRO A 176 4.21 -13.26 -9.59
C PRO A 176 3.81 -11.79 -9.45
N PRO A 177 4.16 -11.13 -8.32
CA PRO A 177 4.00 -9.70 -8.19
C PRO A 177 4.66 -8.94 -9.35
N PRO A 178 4.07 -7.81 -9.79
CA PRO A 178 4.61 -7.04 -10.89
C PRO A 178 6.08 -6.68 -10.68
N GLN A 179 6.91 -6.86 -11.71
CA GLN A 179 8.33 -6.48 -11.69
C GLN A 179 8.56 -5.03 -12.18
N ARG A 180 7.47 -4.28 -12.35
CA ARG A 180 7.48 -2.89 -12.78
C ARG A 180 6.52 -2.10 -11.92
N ARG A 181 6.77 -0.80 -11.87
CA ARG A 181 5.87 0.16 -11.25
C ARG A 181 4.46 0.08 -11.84
N ILE A 182 3.45 0.06 -10.98
CA ILE A 182 2.02 0.07 -11.34
C ILE A 182 1.31 1.18 -10.57
N LYS A 183 0.52 1.98 -11.28
CA LYS A 183 -0.37 2.98 -10.69
C LYS A 183 -1.77 2.38 -10.48
N LEU A 184 -2.27 2.44 -9.25
CA LEU A 184 -3.57 1.92 -8.82
C LEU A 184 -4.55 3.09 -8.72
N GLY A 185 -4.95 3.62 -9.89
CA GLY A 185 -5.77 4.82 -9.98
C GLY A 185 -5.11 6.03 -9.31
N LYS A 186 -5.87 6.76 -8.50
CA LYS A 186 -5.34 7.81 -7.62
C LYS A 186 -5.01 7.31 -6.22
N LEU A 187 -5.36 6.06 -5.89
CA LEU A 187 -5.25 5.53 -4.53
C LEU A 187 -3.83 5.23 -4.11
N ALA A 188 -3.05 4.62 -4.99
CA ALA A 188 -1.73 4.15 -4.63
C ALA A 188 -0.84 3.93 -5.86
N VAL A 189 0.45 3.77 -5.59
CA VAL A 189 1.44 3.26 -6.54
C VAL A 189 2.12 2.07 -5.90
N TYR A 190 2.23 0.98 -6.65
CA TYR A 190 3.11 -0.12 -6.31
C TYR A 190 4.43 0.04 -7.06
N ASP A 191 5.55 0.08 -6.35
CA ASP A 191 6.88 0.02 -6.92
C ASP A 191 7.63 -1.19 -6.33
N PRO A 192 8.25 -2.07 -7.13
CA PRO A 192 8.94 -3.26 -6.61
C PRO A 192 10.12 -2.95 -5.68
N GLY A 193 10.77 -1.79 -5.84
CA GLY A 193 11.91 -1.37 -5.01
C GLY A 193 11.51 -0.78 -3.66
N VAL A 194 10.28 -0.29 -3.54
CA VAL A 194 9.77 0.43 -2.36
C VAL A 194 8.64 -0.33 -1.66
N GLY A 195 7.74 -0.92 -2.44
CA GLY A 195 6.48 -1.49 -1.99
C GLY A 195 5.29 -0.64 -2.45
N LEU A 196 4.19 -0.74 -1.70
CA LEU A 196 2.97 0.02 -1.98
C LEU A 196 3.01 1.36 -1.23
N VAL A 197 2.96 2.46 -1.98
CA VAL A 197 2.77 3.81 -1.44
C VAL A 197 1.32 4.23 -1.65
N VAL A 198 0.60 4.41 -0.54
CA VAL A 198 -0.78 4.92 -0.54
C VAL A 198 -0.76 6.44 -0.67
N ASN A 199 -1.75 6.99 -1.38
CA ASN A 199 -1.89 8.42 -1.58
C ASN A 199 -2.02 9.14 -0.23
N PRO A 200 -1.19 10.17 0.05
CA PRO A 200 -1.23 10.88 1.32
C PRO A 200 -2.54 11.63 1.65
N LEU A 201 -3.49 11.69 0.71
CA LEU A 201 -4.86 12.17 0.97
C LEU A 201 -5.74 11.16 1.72
N THR A 202 -5.27 9.92 1.90
CA THR A 202 -5.96 8.86 2.65
C THR A 202 -4.96 8.09 3.52
N ALA A 203 -5.44 7.09 4.26
CA ALA A 203 -4.62 6.23 5.11
C ALA A 203 -4.68 4.77 4.61
N PRO A 204 -3.59 3.99 4.75
CA PRO A 204 -3.58 2.55 4.42
C PRO A 204 -4.74 1.76 5.03
N ASP A 205 -5.03 1.97 6.32
CA ASP A 205 -6.12 1.29 7.04
C ASP A 205 -7.51 1.63 6.47
N ALA A 206 -7.72 2.89 6.06
CA ALA A 206 -8.97 3.33 5.45
C ALA A 206 -9.17 2.68 4.08
N VAL A 207 -8.11 2.56 3.29
CA VAL A 207 -8.14 1.86 1.99
C VAL A 207 -8.43 0.37 2.20
N LEU A 208 -7.77 -0.27 3.17
CA LEU A 208 -8.00 -1.69 3.47
C LEU A 208 -9.43 -1.94 3.94
N ALA A 209 -9.99 -1.09 4.81
CA ALA A 209 -11.37 -1.22 5.28
C ALA A 209 -12.39 -1.14 4.13
N GLU A 210 -12.25 -0.15 3.23
CA GLU A 210 -13.12 -0.02 2.06
C GLU A 210 -12.94 -1.18 1.06
N LEU A 211 -11.70 -1.66 0.91
CA LEU A 211 -11.39 -2.84 0.08
C LEU A 211 -12.10 -4.10 0.62
N LEU A 212 -12.09 -4.32 1.93
CA LEU A 212 -12.78 -5.44 2.57
C LEU A 212 -14.31 -5.29 2.48
N SER A 213 -14.84 -4.07 2.60
CA SER A 213 -16.26 -3.79 2.38
C SER A 213 -16.70 -4.13 0.95
N LEU A 214 -15.91 -3.73 -0.07
CA LEU A 214 -16.14 -4.12 -1.46
C LEU A 214 -16.07 -5.64 -1.63
N LYS A 215 -15.07 -6.28 -1.02
CA LYS A 215 -14.90 -7.74 -1.05
C LYS A 215 -16.08 -8.48 -0.41
N GLU A 216 -16.60 -8.00 0.72
CA GLU A 216 -17.79 -8.58 1.35
C GLU A 216 -19.00 -8.51 0.42
N ARG A 217 -19.28 -7.35 -0.18
CA ARG A 217 -20.43 -7.18 -1.09
C ARG A 217 -20.37 -8.18 -2.24
N LEU A 218 -19.19 -8.34 -2.85
CA LEU A 218 -18.98 -9.28 -3.95
C LEU A 218 -19.03 -10.73 -3.49
N ALA A 219 -18.48 -11.06 -2.32
CA ALA A 219 -18.52 -12.41 -1.75
C ALA A 219 -19.97 -12.83 -1.43
N ARG A 220 -20.77 -11.91 -0.88
CA ARG A 220 -22.19 -12.14 -0.59
C ARG A 220 -23.01 -12.36 -1.86
N ALA A 221 -22.74 -11.60 -2.92
CA ALA A 221 -23.37 -11.79 -4.23
C ALA A 221 -23.01 -13.16 -4.84
N ALA A 222 -21.74 -13.56 -4.73
CA ALA A 222 -21.28 -14.87 -5.17
C ALA A 222 -21.90 -16.01 -4.36
N TYR A 223 -21.98 -15.88 -3.02
CA TYR A 223 -22.65 -16.84 -2.15
C TYR A 223 -24.11 -17.08 -2.57
N ALA A 224 -24.86 -16.01 -2.82
CA ALA A 224 -26.24 -16.10 -3.27
C ALA A 224 -26.37 -16.85 -4.60
N ARG A 225 -25.41 -16.69 -5.52
CA ARG A 225 -25.38 -17.40 -6.80
C ARG A 225 -25.01 -18.88 -6.65
N LEU A 226 -24.14 -19.22 -5.71
CA LEU A 226 -23.73 -20.61 -5.46
C LEU A 226 -24.85 -21.44 -4.82
N GLY A 227 -25.93 -20.82 -4.32
CA GLY A 227 -27.08 -21.52 -3.75
C GLY A 227 -26.73 -22.38 -2.53
N LEU A 228 -25.61 -22.10 -1.86
CA LEU A 228 -25.16 -22.86 -0.70
C LEU A 228 -26.17 -22.70 0.44
N HIS A 229 -26.57 -23.81 1.04
CA HIS A 229 -27.42 -23.82 2.22
C HIS A 229 -26.53 -23.79 3.47
N GLY A 230 -26.65 -22.75 4.29
CA GLY A 230 -25.86 -22.62 5.52
C GLY A 230 -25.86 -21.20 6.08
N GLU A 231 -25.19 -21.05 7.21
CA GLU A 231 -24.84 -19.73 7.75
C GLU A 231 -23.69 -19.14 6.92
N TYR A 232 -23.85 -17.88 6.52
CA TYR A 232 -22.85 -17.09 5.81
C TYR A 232 -22.44 -15.92 6.68
N GLU A 233 -21.14 -15.72 6.83
CA GLU A 233 -20.55 -14.51 7.40
C GLU A 233 -19.35 -14.06 6.56
N PHE A 234 -18.94 -12.80 6.71
CA PHE A 234 -17.66 -12.37 6.19
C PHE A 234 -16.63 -12.42 7.32
N ASP A 235 -15.64 -13.29 7.19
CA ASP A 235 -14.58 -13.42 8.19
C ASP A 235 -13.45 -12.46 7.83
N GLU A 236 -13.35 -11.34 8.55
CA GLU A 236 -12.28 -10.35 8.37
C GLU A 236 -10.88 -10.94 8.54
N ARG A 237 -10.72 -12.01 9.32
CA ARG A 237 -9.42 -12.68 9.51
C ARG A 237 -9.05 -13.54 8.32
N ALA A 238 -10.03 -14.15 7.66
CA ALA A 238 -9.82 -14.86 6.40
C ALA A 238 -9.84 -13.91 5.19
N ARG A 239 -10.39 -12.71 5.37
CA ARG A 239 -10.69 -11.71 4.33
C ARG A 239 -11.52 -12.30 3.18
N CYS A 240 -12.46 -13.18 3.50
CA CYS A 240 -13.35 -13.82 2.54
C CYS A 240 -14.73 -14.05 3.17
N GLY A 241 -15.74 -14.22 2.32
CA GLY A 241 -17.00 -14.79 2.78
C GLY A 241 -16.80 -16.24 3.20
N THR A 242 -17.37 -16.66 4.31
CA THR A 242 -17.23 -18.00 4.85
C THR A 242 -18.60 -18.65 4.94
N ALA A 243 -18.72 -19.85 4.39
CA ALA A 243 -19.88 -20.71 4.55
C ALA A 243 -19.44 -22.07 5.10
N TYR A 244 -20.19 -22.61 6.05
CA TYR A 244 -19.90 -23.92 6.62
C TYR A 244 -20.84 -24.98 6.05
N LEU A 245 -20.26 -26.10 5.64
CA LEU A 245 -20.99 -27.25 5.12
C LEU A 245 -20.67 -28.48 5.99
N SER A 246 -21.70 -29.21 6.42
CA SER A 246 -21.55 -30.50 7.11
C SER A 246 -22.54 -31.51 6.55
N VAL A 247 -22.04 -32.68 6.12
CA VAL A 247 -22.83 -33.74 5.51
C VAL A 247 -23.21 -34.82 6.53
N ASP A 248 -22.29 -35.17 7.42
CA ASP A 248 -22.46 -36.28 8.37
C ASP A 248 -22.09 -35.93 9.83
N GLY A 249 -21.79 -34.65 10.10
CA GLY A 249 -21.40 -34.17 11.44
C GLY A 249 -19.97 -34.56 11.85
N THR A 250 -19.19 -35.22 10.99
CA THR A 250 -17.78 -35.53 11.24
C THR A 250 -16.87 -34.42 10.71
N ALA A 251 -15.64 -34.34 11.23
CA ALA A 251 -14.65 -33.40 10.71
C ALA A 251 -14.27 -33.69 9.24
N GLU A 252 -14.30 -34.95 8.82
CA GLU A 252 -13.97 -35.36 7.44
C GLU A 252 -15.11 -35.11 6.45
N GLY A 253 -16.37 -35.17 6.91
CA GLY A 253 -17.57 -34.82 6.15
C GLY A 253 -18.01 -33.36 6.32
N SER A 254 -17.13 -32.49 6.84
CA SER A 254 -17.39 -31.05 6.96
C SER A 254 -16.33 -30.22 6.22
N ALA A 255 -16.76 -29.09 5.66
CA ALA A 255 -15.89 -28.16 4.94
C ALA A 255 -16.23 -26.69 5.25
N GLU A 256 -15.18 -25.88 5.36
CA GLU A 256 -15.26 -24.42 5.32
C GLU A 256 -15.07 -23.98 3.87
N ILE A 257 -16.07 -23.30 3.31
CA ILE A 257 -16.05 -22.76 1.96
C ILE A 257 -15.72 -21.27 2.07
N TYR A 258 -14.56 -20.89 1.56
CA TYR A 258 -14.08 -19.51 1.52
C TYR A 258 -14.33 -18.89 0.16
N ILE A 259 -15.22 -17.91 0.10
CA ILE A 259 -15.62 -17.17 -1.09
C ILE A 259 -14.81 -15.88 -1.16
N CYS A 260 -13.79 -15.89 -2.01
CA CYS A 260 -12.79 -14.85 -2.15
C CYS A 260 -12.91 -14.19 -3.53
N PRO A 261 -13.59 -13.02 -3.66
CA PRO A 261 -13.71 -12.29 -4.92
C PRO A 261 -12.40 -12.08 -5.67
N TRP A 262 -11.33 -11.88 -4.92
CA TRP A 262 -9.97 -12.05 -5.35
C TRP A 262 -9.18 -12.75 -4.24
N PHE A 263 -8.11 -13.46 -4.61
CA PHE A 263 -7.40 -14.35 -3.71
C PHE A 263 -6.13 -13.70 -3.15
N ALA A 264 -6.18 -13.21 -1.91
CA ALA A 264 -5.05 -12.67 -1.15
C ALA A 264 -5.04 -13.24 0.28
N PRO A 265 -4.94 -14.58 0.43
CA PRO A 265 -5.20 -15.25 1.70
C PRO A 265 -4.09 -14.93 2.72
N PRO A 266 -4.43 -14.78 4.00
CA PRO A 266 -3.43 -14.70 5.05
C PRO A 266 -2.72 -16.05 5.22
N ARG A 267 -1.44 -16.02 5.63
CA ARG A 267 -0.64 -17.23 5.90
C ARG A 267 -1.33 -18.20 6.86
N GLY A 268 -2.07 -17.67 7.85
CA GLY A 268 -2.83 -18.47 8.80
C GLY A 268 -3.93 -19.31 8.15
N LEU A 269 -4.63 -18.76 7.15
CA LEU A 269 -5.72 -19.42 6.44
C LEU A 269 -5.22 -20.62 5.63
N MET A 270 -4.02 -20.51 5.06
CA MET A 270 -3.40 -21.55 4.24
C MET A 270 -2.75 -22.67 5.08
N ARG A 271 -2.67 -22.55 6.41
CA ARG A 271 -2.21 -23.65 7.28
C ARG A 271 -3.20 -24.79 7.33
N ARG A 272 -2.68 -26.00 7.61
CA ARG A 272 -3.48 -27.22 7.72
C ARG A 272 -4.41 -27.12 8.93
N GLY A 273 -5.71 -27.12 8.66
CA GLY A 273 -6.77 -27.15 9.67
C GLY A 273 -7.22 -28.56 10.02
N ARG A 274 -8.17 -28.64 10.95
CA ARG A 274 -8.92 -29.87 11.27
C ARG A 274 -10.07 -30.10 10.30
N THR A 275 -10.73 -29.02 9.86
CA THR A 275 -11.80 -29.02 8.86
C THR A 275 -11.22 -29.03 7.45
N ASN A 276 -11.95 -29.59 6.48
CA ASN A 276 -11.63 -29.40 5.07
C ASN A 276 -11.86 -27.94 4.66
N LYS A 277 -11.14 -27.49 3.63
CA LYS A 277 -11.27 -26.15 3.08
C LYS A 277 -11.48 -26.22 1.59
N ALA A 278 -12.41 -25.42 1.09
CA ALA A 278 -12.61 -25.17 -0.32
C ALA A 278 -12.55 -23.67 -0.57
N PHE A 279 -11.94 -23.25 -1.66
CA PHE A 279 -11.80 -21.85 -2.03
C PHE A 279 -12.58 -21.59 -3.30
N VAL A 280 -13.53 -20.66 -3.24
CA VAL A 280 -14.22 -20.12 -4.40
C VAL A 280 -13.58 -18.79 -4.77
N VAL A 281 -12.98 -18.72 -5.95
CA VAL A 281 -12.31 -17.53 -6.47
C VAL A 281 -13.09 -17.01 -7.67
N LEU A 282 -13.37 -15.70 -7.72
CA LEU A 282 -14.12 -15.13 -8.85
C LEU A 282 -13.19 -14.79 -10.03
N GLY A 283 -13.45 -15.40 -11.17
CA GLY A 283 -12.65 -15.27 -12.38
C GLY A 283 -12.36 -16.62 -13.03
N PRO A 284 -11.68 -16.61 -14.19
CA PRO A 284 -11.25 -17.84 -14.85
C PRO A 284 -10.14 -18.53 -14.06
N GLU A 285 -10.01 -19.85 -14.26
CA GLU A 285 -8.84 -20.60 -13.80
C GLU A 285 -7.55 -20.04 -14.46
N PRO A 286 -6.50 -19.76 -13.69
CA PRO A 286 -5.21 -19.35 -14.24
C PRO A 286 -4.59 -20.43 -15.11
N ALA A 287 -3.93 -20.04 -16.20
CA ALA A 287 -3.23 -20.99 -17.06
C ALA A 287 -2.10 -21.68 -16.28
N GLY A 288 -2.13 -23.02 -16.23
CA GLY A 288 -1.13 -23.80 -15.52
C GLY A 288 -1.32 -23.87 -14.01
N PHE A 289 -2.54 -23.57 -13.51
CA PHE A 289 -2.88 -23.77 -12.11
C PHE A 289 -2.64 -25.23 -11.70
N ALA A 290 -1.70 -25.44 -10.77
CA ALA A 290 -1.38 -26.78 -10.29
C ALA A 290 -2.37 -27.22 -9.22
N ARG A 291 -2.67 -28.52 -9.15
CA ARG A 291 -3.46 -29.09 -8.07
C ARG A 291 -2.85 -28.74 -6.71
N GLN A 292 -3.73 -28.45 -5.76
CA GLN A 292 -3.38 -27.98 -4.42
C GLN A 292 -3.85 -28.98 -3.36
N ARG A 293 -3.53 -28.69 -2.09
CA ARG A 293 -4.08 -29.47 -0.96
C ARG A 293 -5.60 -29.34 -0.82
N TYR A 294 -6.17 -28.27 -1.34
CA TYR A 294 -7.55 -27.87 -1.14
C TYR A 294 -8.31 -27.82 -2.45
N LEU A 295 -9.62 -27.94 -2.39
CA LEU A 295 -10.50 -27.76 -3.54
C LEU A 295 -10.51 -26.29 -3.95
N PHE A 296 -10.31 -26.01 -5.23
CA PHE A 296 -10.46 -24.67 -5.80
C PHE A 296 -11.61 -24.66 -6.80
N VAL A 297 -12.47 -23.64 -6.70
CA VAL A 297 -13.59 -23.40 -7.60
C VAL A 297 -13.43 -22.00 -8.18
N PHE A 298 -13.15 -21.93 -9.48
CA PHE A 298 -13.06 -20.67 -10.23
C PHE A 298 -14.42 -20.34 -10.83
N LEU A 299 -15.07 -19.30 -10.32
CA LEU A 299 -16.43 -18.93 -10.71
C LEU A 299 -16.42 -17.78 -11.71
N THR A 300 -16.96 -18.03 -12.90
CA THR A 300 -17.15 -17.04 -13.97
C THR A 300 -18.63 -16.78 -14.19
N GLU A 301 -19.02 -15.86 -15.07
CA GLU A 301 -20.44 -15.70 -15.45
C GLU A 301 -21.00 -16.93 -16.17
N GLU A 302 -20.16 -17.64 -16.93
CA GLU A 302 -20.56 -18.80 -17.75
C GLU A 302 -20.71 -20.09 -16.94
N GLY A 303 -20.04 -20.20 -15.78
CA GLY A 303 -20.08 -21.41 -14.98
C GLY A 303 -18.98 -21.45 -13.92
N ALA A 304 -18.69 -22.66 -13.43
CA ALA A 304 -17.64 -22.93 -12.47
C ALA A 304 -16.62 -23.91 -13.05
N ARG A 305 -15.33 -23.63 -12.84
CA ARG A 305 -14.25 -24.60 -13.04
C ARG A 305 -13.77 -25.12 -11.70
N VAL A 306 -13.72 -26.43 -11.55
CA VAL A 306 -13.33 -27.10 -10.31
C VAL A 306 -11.98 -27.77 -10.52
N VAL A 307 -11.01 -27.40 -9.68
CA VAL A 307 -9.72 -28.09 -9.61
C VAL A 307 -9.69 -28.92 -8.35
N TYR A 308 -9.66 -30.24 -8.52
CA TYR A 308 -9.64 -31.17 -7.38
C TYR A 308 -8.30 -31.12 -6.64
N PRO A 309 -8.31 -31.33 -5.31
CA PRO A 309 -7.09 -31.44 -4.55
C PRO A 309 -6.30 -32.70 -4.91
N ASP A 310 -5.00 -32.74 -4.57
CA ASP A 310 -4.16 -33.93 -4.76
C ASP A 310 -4.72 -35.20 -4.09
N LYS A 311 -5.52 -35.01 -3.04
CA LYS A 311 -6.20 -36.07 -2.30
C LYS A 311 -7.67 -35.71 -2.13
N THR A 312 -8.49 -36.18 -3.07
CA THR A 312 -9.94 -36.04 -3.03
C THR A 312 -10.56 -36.71 -1.81
N LYS A 313 -11.56 -36.05 -1.24
CA LYS A 313 -12.37 -36.53 -0.12
C LYS A 313 -13.85 -36.55 -0.53
N PRO A 314 -14.70 -37.36 0.13
CA PRO A 314 -16.13 -37.41 -0.17
C PRO A 314 -16.84 -36.05 -0.08
N ILE A 315 -16.36 -35.16 0.79
CA ILE A 315 -16.90 -33.81 0.94
C ILE A 315 -16.65 -32.93 -0.31
N ASP A 316 -15.56 -33.18 -1.04
CA ASP A 316 -15.22 -32.41 -2.24
C ASP A 316 -16.24 -32.71 -3.36
N GLU A 317 -16.58 -33.99 -3.55
CA GLU A 317 -17.64 -34.41 -4.50
C GLU A 317 -19.00 -33.81 -4.13
N HIS A 318 -19.33 -33.75 -2.84
CA HIS A 318 -20.56 -33.13 -2.38
C HIS A 318 -20.61 -31.63 -2.71
N ILE A 319 -19.49 -30.92 -2.58
CA ILE A 319 -19.41 -29.50 -2.96
C ILE A 319 -19.67 -29.36 -4.47
N VAL A 320 -19.10 -30.22 -5.30
CA VAL A 320 -19.31 -30.22 -6.75
C VAL A 320 -20.78 -30.51 -7.11
N ASP A 321 -21.39 -31.50 -6.47
CA ASP A 321 -22.83 -31.81 -6.61
C ASP A 321 -23.71 -30.59 -6.31
N LEU A 322 -23.36 -29.79 -5.30
CA LEU A 322 -24.08 -28.55 -4.98
C LEU A 322 -23.95 -27.52 -6.09
N LEU A 323 -22.77 -27.38 -6.71
CA LEU A 323 -22.57 -26.46 -7.84
C LEU A 323 -23.46 -26.84 -9.03
N TYR A 324 -23.56 -28.14 -9.36
CA TYR A 324 -24.47 -28.63 -10.41
C TYR A 324 -25.94 -28.33 -10.08
N ARG A 325 -26.36 -28.52 -8.82
CA ARG A 325 -27.75 -28.26 -8.38
C ARG A 325 -28.12 -26.78 -8.42
N SER A 326 -27.14 -25.90 -8.28
CA SER A 326 -27.33 -24.45 -8.41
C SER A 326 -27.48 -23.97 -9.87
N GLY A 327 -27.48 -24.89 -10.83
CA GLY A 327 -27.72 -24.60 -12.25
C GLY A 327 -26.50 -24.01 -12.97
N LEU A 328 -25.31 -24.12 -12.39
CA LEU A 328 -24.06 -23.71 -13.03
C LEU A 328 -23.60 -24.79 -14.02
N GLY A 329 -23.04 -24.37 -15.17
CA GLY A 329 -22.20 -25.26 -15.97
C GLY A 329 -20.91 -25.53 -15.20
N VAL A 330 -20.57 -26.78 -14.96
CA VAL A 330 -19.38 -27.17 -14.19
C VAL A 330 -18.42 -27.93 -15.10
N GLU A 331 -17.15 -27.52 -15.08
CA GLU A 331 -16.04 -28.22 -15.71
C GLU A 331 -15.03 -28.63 -14.63
N GLU A 332 -14.53 -29.85 -14.69
CA GLU A 332 -13.70 -30.47 -13.65
C GLU A 332 -12.29 -30.79 -14.19
N THR A 333 -11.23 -30.55 -13.41
CA THR A 333 -9.82 -30.77 -13.80
C THR A 333 -8.96 -31.39 -12.69
#